data_AF-A0A9C8LI64-F1
#
_entry.id   AF-A0A9C8LI64-F1
#
_cell.length_a   1.000
_cell.length_b   1.000
_cell.length_c   1.000
_cell.angle_alpha   90.00
_cell.angle_beta   90.00
_cell.angle_gamma   90.00
#
_symmetry.space_group_name_H-M   'P 1'
#
loop_
_entity.id
_entity.type
_entity.pdbx_description
1 polymer ?
#
loop_
_entity_poly.entity_id
_entity_poly.type
_entity_poly.pdbx_seq_one_letter_code
_entity_poly.pdbx_strand_id
1 'polypeptide(L)'
;MRQGVSMIEAREGAPDYRPQVGNAAGNAPVVLVCEHASNAIPARFGGLGLAPGDEWSHAASDPGALGVARAMASVLDAPLVAATVSRLGHDCNRPAGAREAMPEKTEEIAIPGNADLFASDRDARARLVHAPFHAALSATIAARPVPPALVTVHSVTPVWHGL
;
A
#
# COMPACT_ATOMS: atom_id res chain seq x y z
N MET A 1 -21.11 -2.33 42.57
CA MET A 1 -19.79 -2.98 42.41
C MET A 1 -19.92 -4.22 41.54
N ARG A 2 -19.53 -4.14 40.27
CA ARG A 2 -18.89 -5.22 39.51
C ARG A 2 -17.91 -4.55 38.55
N GLN A 3 -16.63 -4.77 38.82
CA GLN A 3 -15.51 -4.42 37.95
C GLN A 3 -15.31 -5.54 36.92
N GLY A 4 -14.65 -5.19 35.80
CA GLY A 4 -14.00 -6.11 34.88
C GLY A 4 -14.59 -6.02 33.46
N VAL A 5 -13.85 -5.81 32.38
CA VAL A 5 -12.40 -5.68 32.17
C VAL A 5 -12.25 -4.76 30.94
N SER A 6 -11.56 -3.64 31.11
CA SER A 6 -10.92 -2.90 30.01
C SER A 6 -9.52 -3.47 29.86
N MET A 7 -9.20 -4.03 28.68
CA MET A 7 -7.83 -4.18 28.17
C MET A 7 -7.90 -4.59 26.68
N ILE A 8 -7.85 -3.62 25.78
CA ILE A 8 -7.08 -3.80 24.55
C ILE A 8 -5.83 -2.95 24.76
N GLU A 9 -4.88 -3.51 25.51
CA GLU A 9 -3.51 -3.01 25.47
C GLU A 9 -2.98 -3.26 24.06
N ALA A 10 -2.63 -2.18 23.37
CA ALA A 10 -1.86 -2.25 22.14
C ALA A 10 -0.52 -2.92 22.46
N ARG A 11 -0.40 -4.22 22.14
CA ARG A 11 0.87 -4.94 22.30
C ARG A 11 1.92 -4.35 21.35
N GLU A 12 3.06 -3.94 21.91
CA GLU A 12 4.31 -3.79 21.17
C GLU A 12 4.56 -5.06 20.34
N GLY A 13 4.83 -4.90 19.04
CA GLY A 13 5.09 -6.01 18.12
C GLY A 13 4.02 -6.27 17.06
N ALA A 14 3.09 -5.35 16.80
CA ALA A 14 2.30 -5.40 15.56
C ALA A 14 3.25 -5.24 14.35
N PRO A 15 3.19 -6.12 13.33
CA PRO A 15 3.97 -5.92 12.12
C PRO A 15 3.47 -4.63 11.45
N ASP A 16 4.29 -3.59 11.54
CA ASP A 16 4.12 -2.39 10.73
C ASP A 16 4.45 -2.79 9.29
N TYR A 17 3.47 -2.67 8.37
CA TYR A 17 3.63 -3.08 6.99
C TYR A 17 4.38 -1.99 6.19
N ARG A 18 5.59 -1.70 6.66
CA ARG A 18 6.44 -0.64 6.14
C ARG A 18 6.69 -0.82 4.64
N PRO A 19 6.78 0.29 3.88
CA PRO A 19 7.25 0.22 2.51
C PRO A 19 8.72 -0.21 2.46
N GLN A 20 9.13 -0.70 1.30
CA GLN A 20 10.54 -0.76 0.94
C GLN A 20 11.02 0.62 0.52
N VAL A 21 12.16 1.05 1.08
CA VAL A 21 12.87 2.24 0.62
C VAL A 21 14.19 1.78 -0.02
N GLY A 22 14.29 1.93 -1.34
CA GLY A 22 15.48 1.61 -2.13
C GLY A 22 16.27 2.86 -2.47
N ASN A 23 17.60 2.73 -2.55
CA ASN A 23 18.53 3.80 -2.92
C ASN A 23 18.24 5.15 -2.23
N ALA A 24 18.00 5.15 -0.91
CA ALA A 24 17.58 6.34 -0.16
C ALA A 24 18.55 7.53 -0.29
N ALA A 25 19.84 7.25 -0.50
CA ALA A 25 20.90 8.23 -0.68
C ALA A 25 21.11 8.67 -2.14
N GLY A 26 20.30 8.19 -3.09
CA GLY A 26 20.41 8.54 -4.50
C GLY A 26 20.40 10.05 -4.72
N ASN A 27 21.17 10.52 -5.71
CA ASN A 27 21.42 11.93 -5.93
C ASN A 27 20.45 12.60 -6.90
N ALA A 28 19.61 11.82 -7.59
CA ALA A 28 18.66 12.36 -8.57
C ALA A 28 17.74 13.42 -7.93
N PRO A 29 17.34 14.47 -8.68
CA PRO A 29 16.34 15.44 -8.25
C PRO A 29 14.91 14.88 -8.34
N VAL A 30 14.74 13.57 -8.19
CA VAL A 30 13.45 12.88 -8.26
C VAL A 30 13.32 11.88 -7.12
N VAL A 31 12.10 11.65 -6.66
CA VAL A 31 11.74 10.53 -5.78
C VAL A 31 10.73 9.67 -6.52
N LEU A 32 11.05 8.40 -6.71
CA LEU A 32 10.17 7.42 -7.32
C LEU A 32 9.26 6.81 -6.28
N VAL A 33 8.01 6.57 -6.65
CA VAL A 33 6.99 5.97 -5.78
C VAL A 33 6.27 4.85 -6.52
N CYS A 34 5.99 3.74 -5.85
CA CYS A 34 5.17 2.66 -6.40
C CYS A 34 4.22 2.13 -5.32
N GLU A 35 3.02 2.70 -5.28
CA GLU A 35 1.97 2.41 -4.29
C GLU A 35 1.37 1.01 -4.46
N HIS A 36 1.34 0.48 -5.68
CA HIS A 36 0.75 -0.83 -6.00
C HIS A 36 1.82 -1.88 -6.32
N ALA A 37 2.97 -1.80 -5.65
CA ALA A 37 4.14 -2.62 -5.95
C ALA A 37 4.04 -4.11 -5.56
N SER A 38 3.06 -4.48 -4.73
CA SER A 38 2.95 -5.81 -4.12
C SER A 38 1.50 -6.28 -4.15
N ASN A 39 1.28 -7.57 -4.33
CA ASN A 39 -0.02 -8.23 -4.16
C ASN A 39 -0.14 -8.93 -2.80
N ALA A 40 0.83 -8.77 -1.90
CA ALA A 40 0.82 -9.48 -0.62
C ALA A 40 -0.35 -9.03 0.26
N ILE A 41 -1.11 -10.01 0.75
CA ILE A 41 -2.17 -9.81 1.75
C ILE A 41 -1.64 -10.27 3.10
N PRO A 42 -1.45 -9.35 4.06
CA PRO A 42 -1.05 -9.74 5.41
C PRO A 42 -1.99 -10.75 6.05
N ALA A 43 -1.44 -11.71 6.78
CA ALA A 43 -2.22 -12.76 7.46
C ALA A 43 -3.32 -12.19 8.38
N ARG A 44 -3.08 -11.02 8.99
CA ARG A 44 -4.07 -10.31 9.82
C ARG A 44 -5.34 -9.91 9.05
N PHE A 45 -5.28 -9.78 7.73
CA PHE A 45 -6.44 -9.45 6.89
C PHE A 45 -7.21 -10.69 6.44
N GLY A 46 -6.81 -11.89 6.89
CA GLY A 46 -7.56 -13.13 6.66
C GLY A 46 -7.74 -13.49 5.18
N GLY A 47 -6.81 -13.06 4.32
CA GLY A 47 -6.90 -13.29 2.87
C GLY A 47 -8.01 -12.49 2.16
N LEU A 48 -8.68 -11.57 2.85
CA LEU A 48 -9.78 -10.74 2.33
C LEU A 48 -10.95 -11.50 1.71
N GLY A 49 -11.04 -12.83 1.87
CA GLY A 49 -12.07 -13.66 1.25
C GLY A 49 -12.01 -13.69 -0.28
N LEU A 50 -10.85 -13.41 -0.89
CA LEU A 50 -10.66 -13.46 -2.33
C LEU A 50 -10.87 -14.86 -2.89
N ALA A 51 -11.35 -14.96 -4.14
CA ALA A 51 -11.38 -16.24 -4.83
C ALA A 51 -9.94 -16.66 -5.19
N PRO A 52 -9.64 -17.97 -5.24
CA PRO A 52 -8.30 -18.43 -5.60
C PRO A 52 -7.87 -17.87 -6.96
N GLY A 53 -6.76 -17.14 -7.00
CA GLY A 53 -6.23 -16.55 -8.22
C GLY A 53 -6.43 -15.04 -8.32
N ASP A 54 -7.42 -14.47 -7.65
CA ASP A 54 -7.72 -13.04 -7.69
C ASP A 54 -6.55 -12.20 -7.14
N GLU A 55 -5.79 -12.74 -6.21
CA GLU A 55 -4.58 -12.10 -5.67
C GLU A 55 -3.46 -11.94 -6.71
N TRP A 56 -3.53 -12.62 -7.85
CA TRP A 56 -2.57 -12.50 -8.96
C TRP A 56 -3.05 -11.59 -10.08
N SER A 57 -4.28 -11.07 -9.98
CA SER A 57 -4.82 -10.11 -10.94
C SER A 57 -4.25 -8.70 -10.75
N HIS A 58 -4.47 -7.82 -11.72
CA HIS A 58 -4.12 -6.39 -11.61
C HIS A 58 -4.99 -5.63 -10.60
N ALA A 59 -6.05 -6.26 -10.06
CA ALA A 59 -6.78 -5.69 -8.93
C ALA A 59 -5.91 -5.66 -7.67
N ALA A 60 -5.04 -6.66 -7.48
CA ALA A 60 -4.25 -6.82 -6.28
C ALA A 60 -2.98 -5.96 -6.27
N SER A 61 -2.42 -5.65 -7.43
CA SER A 61 -1.18 -4.90 -7.62
C SER A 61 -1.07 -4.39 -9.05
N ASP A 62 -0.08 -3.56 -9.35
CA ASP A 62 0.22 -3.14 -10.72
C ASP A 62 1.34 -4.04 -11.30
N PRO A 63 1.01 -5.03 -12.17
CA PRO A 63 2.00 -6.01 -12.64
C PRO A 63 3.13 -5.35 -13.44
N GLY A 64 4.37 -5.57 -12.99
CA GLY A 64 5.57 -5.04 -13.65
C GLY A 64 5.95 -3.60 -13.24
N ALA A 65 5.06 -2.84 -12.61
CA ALA A 65 5.34 -1.46 -12.19
C ALA A 65 6.55 -1.36 -11.26
N LEU A 66 6.67 -2.26 -10.26
CA LEU A 66 7.83 -2.30 -9.36
C LEU A 66 9.15 -2.61 -10.11
N GLY A 67 9.10 -3.46 -11.14
CA GLY A 67 10.26 -3.78 -11.96
C GLY A 67 10.77 -2.56 -12.72
N VAL A 68 9.84 -1.83 -13.36
CA VAL A 68 10.13 -0.55 -14.03
C VAL A 68 10.65 0.48 -13.04
N ALA A 69 10.01 0.64 -11.88
CA ALA A 69 10.42 1.60 -10.85
C ALA A 69 11.85 1.32 -10.34
N ARG A 70 12.21 0.05 -10.13
CA ARG A 70 13.58 -0.36 -9.75
C ARG A 70 14.60 -0.08 -10.85
N ALA A 71 14.25 -0.35 -12.11
CA ALA A 71 15.13 -0.04 -13.24
C ALA A 71 15.35 1.48 -13.38
N MET A 72 14.29 2.28 -13.26
CA MET A 72 14.38 3.74 -13.23
C MET A 72 15.24 4.23 -12.06
N ALA A 73 15.04 3.69 -10.85
CA ALA A 73 15.83 4.05 -9.67
C ALA A 73 17.32 3.81 -9.90
N SER A 74 17.67 2.69 -10.53
CA SER A 74 19.06 2.35 -10.86
C SER A 74 19.65 3.25 -11.93
N VAL A 75 18.91 3.57 -13.00
CA VAL A 75 19.41 4.39 -14.11
C VAL A 75 19.56 5.85 -13.71
N LEU A 76 18.62 6.37 -12.92
CA LEU A 76 18.60 7.76 -12.50
C LEU A 76 19.45 8.05 -11.26
N ASP A 77 19.87 7.02 -10.52
CA ASP A 77 20.37 7.15 -9.14
C ASP A 77 19.33 7.85 -8.24
N ALA A 78 18.09 7.35 -8.26
CA ALA A 78 16.97 7.95 -7.53
C ALA A 78 16.51 7.09 -6.34
N PRO A 79 16.08 7.72 -5.23
CA PRO A 79 15.32 7.03 -4.18
C PRO A 79 14.01 6.45 -4.71
N LEU A 80 13.61 5.28 -4.19
CA LEU A 80 12.36 4.60 -4.49
C LEU A 80 11.63 4.22 -3.20
N VAL A 81 10.37 4.60 -3.06
CA VAL A 81 9.47 4.12 -1.99
C VAL A 81 8.40 3.22 -2.61
N ALA A 82 8.34 1.97 -2.20
CA ALA A 82 7.43 0.97 -2.75
C ALA A 82 6.61 0.28 -1.65
N ALA A 83 5.30 0.17 -1.84
CA ALA A 83 4.42 -0.49 -0.87
C ALA A 83 4.71 -2.00 -0.82
N THR A 84 4.55 -2.60 0.37
CA THR A 84 4.72 -4.05 0.56
C THR A 84 3.40 -4.79 0.68
N VAL A 85 2.28 -4.07 0.76
CA VAL A 85 0.91 -4.60 0.91
C VAL A 85 0.12 -4.31 -0.35
N SER A 86 -0.74 -5.26 -0.72
CA SER A 86 -1.73 -5.06 -1.78
C SER A 86 -2.62 -3.86 -1.52
N ARG A 87 -2.93 -3.13 -2.59
CA ARG A 87 -3.94 -2.07 -2.59
C ARG A 87 -5.33 -2.54 -2.12
N LEU A 88 -5.63 -3.83 -2.19
CA LEU A 88 -6.88 -4.41 -1.68
C LEU A 88 -6.94 -4.40 -0.15
N GLY A 89 -5.79 -4.46 0.52
CA GLY A 89 -5.69 -4.33 1.98
C GLY A 89 -5.90 -2.90 2.44
N HIS A 90 -5.15 -1.97 1.83
CA HIS A 90 -5.36 -0.52 1.92
C HIS A 90 -4.64 0.16 0.74
N ASP A 91 -5.36 0.94 -0.08
CA ASP A 91 -4.79 1.64 -1.23
C ASP A 91 -4.07 2.93 -0.78
N CYS A 92 -2.74 2.89 -0.80
CA CYS A 92 -1.88 4.03 -0.41
C CYS A 92 -2.00 5.25 -1.34
N ASN A 93 -2.62 5.12 -2.52
CA ASN A 93 -2.90 6.22 -3.45
C ASN A 93 -4.36 6.75 -3.28
N ARG A 94 -4.97 6.47 -2.13
CA ARG A 94 -6.26 7.04 -1.70
C ARG A 94 -6.09 7.75 -0.36
N PRO A 95 -6.88 8.80 -0.09
CA PRO A 95 -6.96 9.35 1.26
C PRO A 95 -7.30 8.25 2.27
N ALA A 96 -6.63 8.24 3.43
CA ALA A 96 -6.70 7.14 4.39
C ALA A 96 -8.12 6.69 4.78
N GLY A 97 -9.06 7.63 4.88
CA GLY A 97 -10.47 7.39 5.25
C GLY A 97 -11.44 7.25 4.07
N ALA A 98 -10.96 7.32 2.83
CA ALA A 98 -11.80 7.17 1.65
C ALA A 98 -12.41 5.76 1.59
N ARG A 99 -13.62 5.63 1.06
CA ARG A 99 -14.26 4.31 0.90
C ARG A 99 -13.42 3.43 -0.02
N GLU A 100 -12.90 4.04 -1.08
CA GLU A 100 -12.07 3.46 -2.12
C GLU A 100 -10.69 3.01 -1.63
N ALA A 101 -10.26 3.42 -0.43
CA ALA A 101 -9.02 2.95 0.17
C ALA A 101 -9.11 1.47 0.59
N MET A 102 -10.31 0.95 0.84
CA MET A 102 -10.59 -0.45 1.15
C MET A 102 -11.87 -0.86 0.39
N PRO A 103 -11.78 -1.06 -0.94
CA PRO A 103 -12.95 -1.28 -1.77
C PRO A 103 -13.54 -2.67 -1.51
N GLU A 104 -14.86 -2.79 -1.55
CA GLU A 104 -15.59 -4.07 -1.41
C GLU A 104 -15.62 -4.87 -2.70
N LYS A 105 -15.42 -4.19 -3.84
CA LYS A 105 -15.35 -4.77 -5.18
C LYS A 105 -14.47 -3.88 -6.05
N THR A 106 -13.68 -4.48 -6.92
CA THR A 106 -12.94 -3.79 -7.98
C THR A 106 -13.13 -4.59 -9.27
N GLU A 107 -13.57 -3.91 -10.34
CA GLU A 107 -14.04 -4.57 -11.57
C GLU A 107 -15.02 -5.70 -11.29
N GLU A 108 -14.69 -6.96 -11.58
CA GLU A 108 -15.51 -8.14 -11.24
C GLU A 108 -15.06 -8.88 -9.98
N ILE A 109 -13.96 -8.45 -9.37
CA ILE A 109 -13.36 -9.10 -8.21
C ILE A 109 -14.02 -8.56 -6.94
N ALA A 110 -14.78 -9.43 -6.27
CA ALA A 110 -15.33 -9.17 -4.96
C ALA A 110 -14.22 -9.29 -3.90
N ILE A 111 -14.29 -8.43 -2.88
CA ILE A 111 -13.34 -8.40 -1.75
C ILE A 111 -14.15 -8.51 -0.46
N PRO A 112 -14.68 -9.71 -0.12
CA PRO A 112 -15.60 -9.89 1.01
C PRO A 112 -15.05 -9.39 2.35
N GLY A 113 -13.73 -9.50 2.57
CA GLY A 113 -13.07 -9.01 3.77
C GLY A 113 -13.00 -7.47 3.88
N ASN A 114 -13.50 -6.74 2.88
CA ASN A 114 -13.70 -5.29 2.94
C ASN A 114 -15.18 -4.90 3.08
N ALA A 115 -16.11 -5.87 2.97
CA ALA A 115 -17.53 -5.63 3.20
C ALA A 115 -17.79 -5.23 4.65
N ASP A 116 -18.61 -4.20 4.84
CA ASP A 116 -19.09 -3.74 6.15
C ASP A 116 -18.01 -3.53 7.22
N LEU A 117 -16.80 -3.13 6.82
CA LEU A 117 -15.72 -2.83 7.76
C LEU A 117 -16.15 -1.75 8.77
N PHE A 118 -16.01 -2.07 10.06
CA PHE A 118 -16.19 -1.09 11.11
C PHE A 118 -15.12 0.02 11.01
N ALA A 119 -15.45 1.21 11.53
CA ALA A 119 -14.52 2.33 11.56
C ALA A 119 -13.19 1.95 12.25
N SER A 120 -13.24 1.14 13.32
CA SER A 120 -12.05 0.64 14.02
C SER A 120 -11.12 -0.20 13.13
N ASP A 121 -11.68 -1.00 12.22
CA ASP A 121 -10.90 -1.83 11.31
C ASP A 121 -10.27 -0.98 10.21
N ARG A 122 -11.03 -0.03 9.66
CA ARG A 122 -10.52 0.96 8.69
C ARG A 122 -9.35 1.75 9.28
N ASP A 123 -9.52 2.24 10.50
CA ASP A 123 -8.49 2.98 11.22
C ASP A 123 -7.27 2.11 11.51
N ALA A 124 -7.46 0.84 11.86
CA ALA A 124 -6.36 -0.09 12.08
C ALA A 124 -5.54 -0.32 10.81
N ARG A 125 -6.20 -0.49 9.65
CA ARG A 125 -5.48 -0.64 8.36
C ARG A 125 -4.78 0.65 7.96
N ALA A 126 -5.41 1.81 8.16
CA ALA A 126 -4.78 3.10 7.91
C ALA A 126 -3.50 3.28 8.76
N ARG A 127 -3.54 2.90 10.04
CA ARG A 127 -2.36 2.95 10.93
C ARG A 127 -1.26 1.94 10.56
N LEU A 128 -1.64 0.76 10.09
CA LEU A 128 -0.68 -0.34 9.84
C LEU A 128 -0.07 -0.30 8.43
N VAL A 129 -0.75 0.32 7.45
CA VAL A 129 -0.34 0.31 6.04
C VAL A 129 -0.12 1.72 5.50
N HIS A 130 -1.16 2.56 5.53
CA HIS A 130 -1.12 3.89 4.91
C HIS A 130 -0.17 4.85 5.63
N ALA A 131 -0.32 5.01 6.95
CA ALA A 131 0.50 5.95 7.71
C ALA A 131 2.01 5.63 7.63
N PRO A 132 2.47 4.37 7.75
CA PRO A 132 3.87 4.00 7.54
C PRO A 132 4.38 4.28 6.12
N PHE A 133 3.56 4.00 5.11
CA PHE A 133 3.90 4.32 3.72
C PHE A 133 4.14 5.82 3.53
N HIS A 134 3.16 6.63 3.91
CA HIS A 134 3.22 8.09 3.77
C HIS A 134 4.28 8.73 4.66
N ALA A 135 4.56 8.17 5.84
CA ALA A 135 5.65 8.62 6.70
C ALA A 135 7.01 8.38 6.05
N ALA A 136 7.24 7.20 5.47
CA ALA A 136 8.50 6.90 4.76
C ALA A 136 8.66 7.76 3.51
N LEU A 137 7.58 7.98 2.74
CA LEU A 137 7.60 8.86 1.59
C LEU A 137 7.92 10.31 1.99
N SER A 138 7.24 10.82 3.01
CA SER A 138 7.46 12.17 3.54
C SER A 138 8.90 12.34 4.04
N ALA A 139 9.44 11.35 4.75
CA ALA A 139 10.83 11.36 5.22
C ALA A 139 11.82 11.34 4.05
N THR A 140 11.54 10.55 3.01
CA THR A 140 12.39 10.46 1.80
C THR A 140 12.43 11.80 1.04
N ILE A 141 11.27 12.47 0.92
CA ILE A 141 11.17 13.80 0.30
C ILE A 141 11.89 14.86 1.16
N ALA A 142 11.67 14.84 2.48
CA ALA A 142 12.26 15.81 3.40
C ALA A 142 13.79 15.70 3.52
N ALA A 143 14.35 14.52 3.25
CA ALA A 143 15.80 14.32 3.22
C ALA A 143 16.48 14.90 1.96
N ARG A 144 15.72 15.40 0.98
CA ARG A 144 16.28 15.96 -0.24
C ARG A 144 16.81 17.38 -0.03
N PRO A 145 17.97 17.75 -0.62
CA PRO A 145 18.55 19.09 -0.46
C PRO A 145 17.74 20.18 -1.15
N VAL A 146 16.98 19.82 -2.18
CA VAL A 146 16.03 20.69 -2.90
C VAL A 146 14.73 19.91 -3.11
N PRO A 147 13.57 20.58 -3.28
CA PRO A 147 12.32 19.90 -3.58
C PRO A 147 12.45 18.97 -4.81
N PRO A 148 12.25 17.65 -4.66
CA PRO A 148 12.36 16.72 -5.77
C PRO A 148 11.08 16.75 -6.63
N ALA A 149 11.18 16.33 -7.89
CA ALA A 149 10.00 15.89 -8.62
C ALA A 149 9.53 14.54 -8.06
N LEU A 150 8.22 14.41 -7.82
CA LEU A 150 7.62 13.14 -7.42
C LEU A 150 7.12 12.40 -8.67
N VAL A 151 7.56 11.16 -8.86
CA VAL A 151 7.16 10.33 -10.00
C VAL A 151 6.58 9.03 -9.48
N THR A 152 5.28 8.84 -9.66
CA THR A 152 4.60 7.59 -9.34
C THR A 152 4.65 6.65 -10.54
N VAL A 153 4.94 5.37 -10.30
CA VAL A 153 5.09 4.34 -11.33
C VAL A 153 3.97 3.33 -11.18
N HIS A 154 3.13 3.26 -12.21
CA HIS A 154 1.96 2.40 -12.29
C HIS A 154 1.94 1.64 -13.60
N SER A 155 1.16 0.56 -13.64
CA SER A 155 0.82 -0.16 -14.86
C SER A 155 -0.67 -0.39 -14.93
N VAL A 156 -1.21 -0.49 -16.14
CA VAL A 156 -2.62 -0.81 -16.35
C VAL A 156 -2.75 -2.12 -17.11
N THR A 157 -3.82 -2.86 -16.85
CA THR A 157 -4.19 -3.99 -17.69
C THR A 157 -4.51 -3.49 -19.11
N PRO A 158 -4.10 -4.20 -20.17
CA PRO A 158 -4.50 -3.86 -21.54
C PRO A 158 -5.98 -4.12 -21.80
N VAL A 159 -6.66 -4.86 -20.92
CA VAL A 159 -8.07 -5.26 -21.05
C VAL A 159 -8.83 -4.81 -19.80
N TRP A 160 -9.82 -3.94 -19.97
CA TRP A 160 -10.66 -3.41 -18.90
C TRP A 160 -12.11 -3.83 -19.14
N HIS A 161 -12.72 -4.58 -18.23
CA HIS A 161 -14.03 -5.24 -18.44
C HIS A 161 -14.12 -6.15 -19.69
N GLY A 162 -13.02 -6.75 -20.12
CA GLY A 162 -13.01 -7.60 -21.32
C GLY A 162 -12.98 -6.84 -22.65
N LEU A 163 -12.71 -5.53 -22.61
CA LEU A 163 -12.57 -4.64 -23.76
C LEU A 163 -11.18 -4.00 -23.83
#